data_AF-A0A399S6H9-F1
#
_entry.id   AF-A0A399S6H9-F1
#
_cell.length_a   1.000
_cell.length_b   1.000
_cell.length_c   1.000
_cell.angle_alpha   90.00
_cell.angle_beta   90.00
_cell.angle_gamma   90.00
#
_symmetry.space_group_name_H-M   'P 1'
#
loop_
_entity.id
_entity.type
_entity.pdbx_description
1 polymer ?
#
loop_
_entity_poly.entity_id
_entity_poly.type
_entity_poly.pdbx_seq_one_letter_code
_entity_poly.pdbx_strand_id
1 'polypeptide(L)'
;MKTDYTAQAEALSTEQLQGILEDHSQYEPQAILAVIAEMERRGVEVPQQEQLKQELSAPLHPAPETLSQKFKNFLQVFVPKEHYFVTPILLNLNLLVFIVGALLGVHVLDPDAERLVELGANFGPYTLTGQWWRLLTSMFLHGGIVHLLFNMVALINIGMQLEALVGRVQFILAYLLCGLAGSIASLWWTSPEISVSVGASGAIFGLFGMLLMVLLLERELDWKSKRAILGNMVFVIGINLAYGMRGGIDNAAHIGGLVAGLLVGGVLLLRSNRYITQNYGLLGNAVTVVAGMLALFIWFKQIPFTGKVRYAYTMEQVGKLETSAIKAAQALDKAGSDYNPDELLPLLTEGIAQWEEGEVLLENIDDAPAGEEGRVAAMLDYVRLRKLSYQMLYDDMKANRPIMHAKQQQMMYAINQYVHQIQNNSFDEDKPGNVTIPEIKDSQGNPVQPGQMQEAISDPFFVIDGVEMGTESEAEQIMQNINPNSIESITVLKPEEAKAAYGEKAAGGAVVITTKK
;
A
#
# COMPACT_ATOMS: atom_id res chain seq x y z
N MET A 1 -16.86 20.19 68.12
CA MET A 1 -17.16 21.63 68.27
C MET A 1 -17.00 22.24 66.89
N LYS A 2 -18.01 22.93 66.35
CA LYS A 2 -17.79 23.75 65.14
C LYS A 2 -16.97 24.95 65.55
N THR A 3 -15.88 25.22 64.83
CA THR A 3 -15.06 26.43 65.02
C THR A 3 -15.92 27.64 64.68
N ASP A 4 -16.04 28.60 65.61
CA ASP A 4 -16.79 29.84 65.39
C ASP A 4 -15.85 30.89 64.79
N TYR A 5 -15.74 30.88 63.46
CA TYR A 5 -14.87 31.80 62.73
C TYR A 5 -15.30 33.26 62.83
N THR A 6 -16.59 33.53 63.06
CA THR A 6 -17.10 34.88 63.24
C THR A 6 -16.60 35.47 64.55
N ALA A 7 -16.75 34.75 65.67
CA ALA A 7 -16.25 35.19 66.97
C ALA A 7 -14.72 35.37 66.98
N GLN A 8 -13.99 34.55 66.22
CA GLN A 8 -12.54 34.68 66.08
C GLN A 8 -12.14 35.93 65.28
N ALA A 9 -12.82 36.22 64.18
CA ALA A 9 -12.58 37.42 63.37
C ALA A 9 -12.90 38.70 64.18
N GLU A 10 -14.00 38.72 64.94
CA GLU A 10 -14.39 39.85 65.78
C GLU A 10 -13.33 40.21 66.84
N ALA A 11 -12.58 39.23 67.34
CA ALA A 11 -11.57 39.42 68.38
C ALA A 11 -10.23 39.98 67.87
N LEU A 12 -10.00 40.04 66.55
CA LEU A 12 -8.74 40.44 65.93
C LEU A 12 -8.72 41.94 65.59
N SER A 13 -7.53 42.56 65.57
CA SER A 13 -7.34 43.93 65.11
C SER A 13 -7.45 44.02 63.57
N THR A 14 -7.69 45.21 63.03
CA THR A 14 -7.77 45.42 61.57
C THR A 14 -6.48 45.02 60.85
N GLU A 15 -5.31 45.29 61.45
CA GLU A 15 -4.00 44.89 60.90
C GLU A 15 -3.85 43.35 60.86
N GLN A 16 -4.35 42.65 61.89
CA GLN A 16 -4.33 41.18 61.91
C GLN A 16 -5.26 40.59 60.86
N LEU A 17 -6.45 41.17 60.65
CA LEU A 17 -7.39 40.76 59.61
C LEU A 17 -6.79 40.97 58.21
N GLN A 18 -6.08 42.08 58.00
CA GLN A 18 -5.41 42.38 56.74
C GLN A 18 -4.27 41.40 56.43
N GLY A 19 -3.46 41.04 57.44
CA GLY A 19 -2.44 40.00 57.29
C GLY A 19 -3.02 38.61 56.96
N ILE A 20 -4.20 38.27 57.51
CA ILE A 20 -4.90 37.02 57.16
C ILE A 20 -5.40 37.04 55.70
N LEU A 21 -5.82 38.20 55.17
CA LEU A 21 -6.20 38.33 53.76
C LEU A 21 -5.00 38.22 52.81
N GLU A 22 -3.84 38.76 53.18
CA GLU A 22 -2.62 38.64 52.38
C GLU A 22 -2.19 37.17 52.24
N ASP A 23 -2.33 36.39 53.31
CA ASP A 23 -1.98 34.96 53.36
C ASP A 23 -3.20 34.01 53.29
N HIS A 24 -4.29 34.44 52.65
CA HIS A 24 -5.59 33.73 52.67
C HIS A 24 -5.53 32.25 52.24
N SER A 25 -4.55 31.86 51.41
CA SER A 25 -4.31 30.47 50.98
C SER A 25 -3.95 29.49 52.12
N GLN A 26 -3.53 29.99 53.28
CA GLN A 26 -3.13 29.19 54.45
C GLN A 26 -4.30 28.89 55.41
N TYR A 27 -5.46 29.47 55.19
CA TYR A 27 -6.61 29.39 56.08
C TYR A 27 -7.80 28.71 55.42
N GLU A 28 -8.72 28.18 56.23
CA GLU A 28 -9.95 27.60 55.70
C GLU A 28 -10.82 28.69 55.03
N PRO A 29 -11.53 28.36 53.92
CA PRO A 29 -12.35 29.34 53.21
C PRO A 29 -13.40 30.03 54.09
N GLN A 30 -13.96 29.30 55.07
CA GLN A 30 -14.93 29.86 56.03
C GLN A 30 -14.31 30.88 57.00
N ALA A 31 -13.02 30.72 57.34
CA ALA A 31 -12.30 31.69 58.16
C ALA A 31 -12.08 32.99 57.38
N ILE A 32 -11.68 32.89 56.11
CA ILE A 32 -11.47 34.06 55.26
C ILE A 32 -12.78 34.79 54.96
N LEU A 33 -13.87 34.07 54.71
CA LEU A 33 -15.20 34.67 54.56
C LEU A 33 -15.64 35.44 55.82
N ALA A 34 -15.33 34.93 57.01
CA ALA A 34 -15.61 35.62 58.27
C ALA A 34 -14.73 36.87 58.46
N VAL A 35 -13.45 36.81 58.07
CA VAL A 35 -12.53 37.97 58.06
C VAL A 35 -13.03 39.07 57.11
N ILE A 36 -13.47 38.70 55.90
CA ILE A 36 -14.04 39.65 54.94
C ILE A 36 -15.30 40.32 55.52
N ALA A 37 -16.20 39.54 56.12
CA ALA A 37 -17.42 40.06 56.73
C ALA A 37 -17.14 41.02 57.90
N GLU A 38 -16.11 40.74 58.71
CA GLU A 38 -15.71 41.62 59.81
C GLU A 38 -15.03 42.90 59.31
N MET A 39 -14.24 42.83 58.23
CA MET A 39 -13.66 44.03 57.60
C MET A 39 -14.74 44.92 56.97
N GLU A 40 -15.77 44.34 56.34
CA GLU A 40 -16.96 45.06 55.86
C GLU A 40 -17.68 45.76 57.03
N ARG A 41 -17.89 45.05 58.15
CA ARG A 41 -18.54 45.61 59.34
C ARG A 41 -17.78 46.81 59.91
N ARG A 42 -16.45 46.81 59.80
CA ARG A 42 -15.56 47.89 60.23
C ARG A 42 -15.40 49.02 59.21
N GLY A 43 -16.02 48.91 58.03
CA GLY A 43 -15.90 49.90 56.96
C GLY A 43 -14.52 49.94 56.31
N VAL A 44 -13.77 48.83 56.34
CA VAL A 44 -12.45 48.72 55.72
C VAL A 44 -12.59 48.07 54.35
N GLU A 45 -12.10 48.74 53.31
CA GLU A 45 -12.22 48.25 51.94
C GLU A 45 -11.28 47.06 51.70
N VAL A 46 -11.83 45.98 51.14
CA VAL A 46 -11.08 44.77 50.79
C VAL A 46 -10.84 44.77 49.27
N PRO A 47 -9.58 44.78 48.79
CA PRO A 47 -9.29 44.72 47.37
C PRO A 47 -9.83 43.44 46.72
N GLN A 48 -10.43 43.55 45.52
CA GLN A 48 -10.92 42.40 44.73
C GLN A 48 -11.89 41.47 45.48
N GLN A 49 -12.61 42.02 46.46
CA GLN A 49 -13.45 41.28 47.37
C GLN A 49 -14.44 40.31 46.70
N GLU A 50 -15.09 40.72 45.62
CA GLU A 50 -16.05 39.87 44.89
C GLU A 50 -15.36 38.67 44.22
N GLN A 51 -14.16 38.87 43.64
CA GLN A 51 -13.36 37.79 43.08
C GLN A 51 -12.93 36.80 44.18
N LEU A 52 -12.47 37.33 45.31
CA LEU A 52 -12.03 36.52 46.44
C LEU A 52 -13.19 35.73 47.07
N LYS A 53 -14.35 36.35 47.27
CA LYS A 53 -15.59 35.66 47.72
C LYS A 53 -16.01 34.57 46.74
N GLN A 54 -15.87 34.79 45.43
CA GLN A 54 -16.21 33.82 44.40
C GLN A 54 -15.24 32.62 44.39
N GLU A 55 -13.94 32.86 44.60
CA GLU A 55 -12.92 31.80 44.70
C GLU A 55 -13.12 30.94 45.96
N LEU A 56 -13.38 31.57 47.11
CA LEU A 56 -13.57 30.89 48.40
C LEU A 56 -14.91 30.12 48.50
N SER A 57 -15.89 30.47 47.67
CA SER A 57 -17.19 29.78 47.58
C SER A 57 -17.23 28.71 46.48
N ALA A 58 -16.18 28.60 45.66
CA ALA A 58 -16.07 27.52 44.68
C ALA A 58 -15.85 26.17 45.40
N PRO A 59 -16.57 25.11 45.03
CA PRO A 59 -16.40 23.81 45.66
C PRO A 59 -14.97 23.27 45.42
N LEU A 60 -14.31 22.87 46.51
CA LEU A 60 -12.94 22.29 46.56
C LEU A 60 -12.70 21.16 45.54
N HIS A 61 -13.77 20.45 45.18
CA HIS A 61 -13.77 19.52 44.06
C HIS A 61 -14.97 19.85 43.17
N PRO A 62 -14.77 20.11 41.87
CA PRO A 62 -15.89 20.18 40.94
C PRO A 62 -16.66 18.86 41.01
N ALA A 63 -17.99 18.94 40.97
CA ALA A 63 -18.83 17.74 40.94
C ALA A 63 -18.36 16.82 39.79
N PRO A 64 -18.32 15.49 40.00
CA PRO A 64 -17.92 14.57 38.95
C PRO A 64 -18.80 14.79 37.71
N GLU A 65 -18.17 14.90 36.54
CA GLU A 65 -18.91 15.15 35.30
C GLU A 65 -20.02 14.12 35.10
N THR A 66 -21.22 14.63 34.82
CA THR A 66 -22.35 13.79 34.43
C THR A 66 -22.03 13.02 33.15
N LEU A 67 -22.66 11.87 32.92
CA LEU A 67 -22.50 11.13 31.65
C LEU A 67 -22.84 12.00 30.43
N SER A 68 -23.83 12.89 30.55
CA SER A 68 -24.17 13.85 29.50
C SER A 68 -23.04 14.84 29.22
N GLN A 69 -22.38 15.36 30.26
CA GLN A 69 -21.20 16.22 30.11
C GLN A 69 -20.03 15.46 29.49
N LYS A 70 -19.72 14.25 29.96
CA LYS A 70 -18.67 13.41 29.37
C LYS A 70 -18.92 13.14 27.90
N PHE A 71 -20.16 12.82 27.52
CA PHE A 71 -20.54 12.61 26.13
C PHE A 71 -20.43 13.88 25.29
N LYS A 72 -20.90 15.03 25.80
CA LYS A 72 -20.74 16.33 25.11
C LYS A 72 -19.27 16.69 24.94
N ASN A 73 -18.45 16.49 25.96
CA ASN A 73 -17.01 16.74 25.92
C ASN A 73 -16.31 15.82 24.92
N PHE A 74 -16.71 14.55 24.87
CA PHE A 74 -16.24 13.60 23.86
C PHE A 74 -16.60 14.07 22.45
N LEU A 75 -17.84 14.48 22.19
CA LEU A 75 -18.24 14.96 20.86
C LEU A 75 -17.48 16.20 20.39
N GLN A 76 -16.96 17.01 21.32
CA GLN A 76 -16.18 18.20 20.97
C GLN A 76 -14.83 17.87 20.32
N VAL A 77 -14.30 16.65 20.45
CA VAL A 77 -13.04 16.27 19.79
C VAL A 77 -13.17 16.24 18.26
N PHE A 78 -14.39 16.12 17.74
CA PHE A 78 -14.69 16.11 16.31
C PHE A 78 -14.97 17.51 15.74
N VAL A 79 -14.96 18.55 16.57
CA VAL A 79 -15.30 19.92 16.17
C VAL A 79 -14.03 20.79 16.15
N PRO A 80 -13.67 21.41 15.01
CA PRO A 80 -12.55 22.34 14.94
C PRO A 80 -12.69 23.49 15.94
N LYS A 81 -11.62 23.81 16.67
CA LYS A 81 -11.55 24.94 17.60
C LYS A 81 -10.36 25.82 17.30
N GLU A 82 -10.37 27.06 17.79
CA GLU A 82 -9.31 28.05 17.53
C GLU A 82 -7.90 27.53 17.88
N HIS A 83 -7.76 26.79 18.97
CA HIS A 83 -6.47 26.28 19.44
C HIS A 83 -6.07 24.90 18.89
N TYR A 84 -6.99 24.18 18.22
CA TYR A 84 -6.71 22.87 17.59
C TYR A 84 -7.65 22.64 16.39
N PHE A 85 -7.51 23.48 15.37
CA PHE A 85 -8.44 23.51 14.24
C PHE A 85 -8.26 22.31 13.31
N VAL A 86 -7.02 21.90 13.07
CA VAL A 86 -6.61 20.88 12.11
C VAL A 86 -6.79 19.47 12.66
N THR A 87 -6.53 19.26 13.96
CA THR A 87 -6.60 17.93 14.58
C THR A 87 -7.96 17.25 14.39
N PRO A 88 -9.12 17.91 14.64
CA PRO A 88 -10.44 17.34 14.38
C PRO A 88 -10.70 17.08 12.90
N ILE A 89 -10.14 17.89 11.99
CA ILE A 89 -10.29 17.70 10.54
C ILE A 89 -9.59 16.41 10.11
N LEU A 90 -8.34 16.19 10.56
CA LEU A 90 -7.59 14.97 10.28
C LEU A 90 -8.26 13.74 10.89
N LEU A 91 -8.75 13.85 12.14
CA LEU A 91 -9.56 12.82 12.79
C LEU A 91 -10.75 12.44 11.90
N ASN A 92 -11.60 13.40 11.56
CA ASN A 92 -12.80 13.19 10.75
C ASN A 92 -12.48 12.63 9.35
N LEU A 93 -11.38 13.04 8.73
CA LEU A 93 -10.97 12.55 7.41
C LEU A 93 -10.57 11.06 7.46
N ASN A 94 -9.83 10.64 8.48
CA ASN A 94 -9.49 9.22 8.68
C ASN A 94 -10.75 8.37 8.94
N LEU A 95 -11.69 8.87 9.76
CA LEU A 95 -12.97 8.20 9.97
C LEU A 95 -13.77 8.08 8.67
N LEU A 96 -13.84 9.17 7.88
CA LEU A 96 -14.55 9.19 6.61
C LEU A 96 -13.98 8.17 5.63
N VAL A 97 -12.65 8.15 5.44
CA VAL A 97 -11.98 7.21 4.53
C VAL A 97 -12.23 5.76 4.96
N PHE A 98 -12.19 5.48 6.26
CA PHE A 98 -12.49 4.15 6.78
C PHE A 98 -13.94 3.73 6.53
N ILE A 99 -14.92 4.62 6.78
CA ILE A 99 -16.33 4.36 6.50
C ILE A 99 -16.56 4.12 5.01
N VAL A 100 -15.98 4.95 4.15
CA VAL A 100 -16.08 4.78 2.69
C VAL A 100 -15.48 3.45 2.26
N GLY A 101 -14.29 3.07 2.78
CA GLY A 101 -13.70 1.76 2.50
C GLY A 101 -14.61 0.60 2.92
N ALA A 102 -15.23 0.67 4.09
CA ALA A 102 -16.18 -0.34 4.55
C ALA A 102 -17.41 -0.45 3.64
N LEU A 103 -17.94 0.68 3.16
CA LEU A 103 -19.05 0.70 2.20
C LEU A 103 -18.67 0.14 0.82
N LEU A 104 -17.40 0.23 0.45
CA LEU A 104 -16.83 -0.36 -0.77
C LEU A 104 -16.45 -1.84 -0.62
N GLY A 105 -16.75 -2.45 0.53
CA GLY A 105 -16.55 -3.89 0.75
C GLY A 105 -15.26 -4.26 1.48
N VAL A 106 -14.50 -3.30 2.01
CA VAL A 106 -13.34 -3.60 2.87
C VAL A 106 -13.82 -4.13 4.22
N HIS A 107 -13.32 -5.29 4.62
CA HIS A 107 -13.72 -5.89 5.89
C HIS A 107 -13.23 -5.05 7.09
N VAL A 108 -14.13 -4.77 8.04
CA VAL A 108 -13.91 -3.76 9.10
C VAL A 108 -12.88 -4.21 10.15
N LEU A 109 -12.79 -5.51 10.42
CA LEU A 109 -11.90 -6.05 11.45
C LEU A 109 -10.56 -6.52 10.88
N ASP A 110 -10.63 -7.15 9.71
CA ASP A 110 -9.52 -7.84 9.07
C ASP A 110 -9.56 -7.58 7.54
N PRO A 111 -9.12 -6.39 7.09
CA PRO A 111 -9.11 -6.04 5.67
C PRO A 111 -8.15 -6.91 4.84
N ASP A 112 -8.59 -7.33 3.66
CA ASP A 112 -7.70 -7.93 2.67
C ASP A 112 -6.70 -6.91 2.12
N ALA A 113 -5.42 -7.31 2.03
CA ALA A 113 -4.36 -6.46 1.52
C ALA A 113 -4.63 -5.98 0.08
N GLU A 114 -5.19 -6.85 -0.76
CA GLU A 114 -5.57 -6.53 -2.15
C GLU A 114 -6.56 -5.36 -2.21
N ARG A 115 -7.62 -5.39 -1.40
CA ARG A 115 -8.62 -4.30 -1.33
C ARG A 115 -8.03 -2.99 -0.83
N LEU A 116 -7.12 -3.05 0.14
CA LEU A 116 -6.41 -1.85 0.60
C LEU A 116 -5.51 -1.27 -0.51
N VAL A 117 -4.85 -2.13 -1.28
CA VAL A 117 -4.04 -1.73 -2.42
C VAL A 117 -4.92 -1.11 -3.52
N GLU A 118 -6.09 -1.66 -3.83
CA GLU A 118 -7.04 -1.03 -4.76
C GLU A 118 -7.43 0.39 -4.32
N LEU A 119 -7.64 0.60 -3.01
CA LEU A 119 -8.01 1.90 -2.45
C LEU A 119 -6.84 2.89 -2.27
N GLY A 120 -5.61 2.48 -2.56
CA GLY A 120 -4.46 3.39 -2.50
C GLY A 120 -3.46 3.15 -1.37
N ALA A 121 -3.40 1.94 -0.82
CA ALA A 121 -2.33 1.58 0.12
C ALA A 121 -0.94 1.70 -0.54
N ASN A 122 0.06 1.92 0.29
CA ASN A 122 1.43 2.05 -0.18
C ASN A 122 2.00 0.65 -0.43
N PHE A 123 2.27 0.36 -1.70
CA PHE A 123 2.73 -0.94 -2.18
C PHE A 123 3.79 -0.74 -3.27
N GLY A 124 4.99 -1.28 -3.05
CA GLY A 124 6.18 -0.99 -3.85
C GLY A 124 5.99 -1.10 -5.36
N PRO A 125 5.47 -2.23 -5.88
CA PRO A 125 5.25 -2.44 -7.30
C PRO A 125 4.46 -1.33 -7.99
N TYR A 126 3.49 -0.70 -7.31
CA TYR A 126 2.72 0.40 -7.90
C TYR A 126 3.24 1.78 -7.54
N THR A 127 3.67 1.98 -6.28
CA THR A 127 4.13 3.30 -5.82
C THR A 127 5.38 3.72 -6.59
N LEU A 128 6.29 2.78 -6.88
CA LEU A 128 7.55 3.06 -7.58
C LEU A 128 7.38 3.19 -9.12
N THR A 129 6.25 2.76 -9.69
CA THR A 129 5.99 2.71 -11.14
C THR A 129 5.02 3.78 -11.63
N GLY A 130 4.76 4.81 -10.83
CA GLY A 130 4.02 6.01 -11.26
C GLY A 130 2.83 6.36 -10.38
N GLN A 131 2.40 5.47 -9.47
CA GLN A 131 1.32 5.75 -8.52
C GLN A 131 1.85 6.37 -7.22
N TRP A 132 2.72 7.37 -7.33
CA TRP A 132 3.38 8.04 -6.19
C TRP A 132 2.40 8.67 -5.18
N TRP A 133 1.17 8.97 -5.61
CA TRP A 133 0.10 9.48 -4.76
C TRP A 133 -0.24 8.51 -3.61
N ARG A 134 0.10 7.22 -3.76
CA ARG A 134 -0.04 6.18 -2.72
C ARG A 134 0.72 6.49 -1.45
N LEU A 135 1.81 7.25 -1.53
CA LEU A 135 2.56 7.73 -0.35
C LEU A 135 1.69 8.60 0.57
N LEU A 136 0.74 9.34 -0.01
CA LEU A 136 -0.16 10.25 0.71
C LEU A 136 -1.47 9.55 1.10
N THR A 137 -2.09 8.81 0.19
CA THR A 137 -3.39 8.16 0.47
C THR A 137 -3.28 7.06 1.51
N SER A 138 -2.17 6.34 1.55
CA SER A 138 -1.92 5.31 2.57
C SER A 138 -2.01 5.85 3.99
N MET A 139 -1.69 7.12 4.21
CA MET A 139 -1.75 7.78 5.52
C MET A 139 -3.17 7.84 6.09
N PHE A 140 -4.20 7.66 5.26
CA PHE A 140 -5.60 7.73 5.67
C PHE A 140 -6.33 6.38 5.65
N LEU A 141 -5.74 5.37 5.02
CA LEU A 141 -6.23 3.99 5.04
C LEU A 141 -5.83 3.29 6.35
N HIS A 142 -6.59 2.27 6.76
CA HIS A 142 -6.32 1.55 8.00
C HIS A 142 -6.57 0.05 7.84
N GLY A 143 -5.67 -0.75 8.42
CA GLY A 143 -5.75 -2.21 8.47
C GLY A 143 -6.76 -2.73 9.51
N GLY A 144 -7.94 -2.12 9.58
CA GLY A 144 -9.03 -2.51 10.49
C GLY A 144 -9.34 -1.48 11.57
N ILE A 145 -10.48 -1.68 12.25
CA ILE A 145 -11.05 -0.72 13.20
C ILE A 145 -10.16 -0.52 14.44
N VAL A 146 -9.48 -1.58 14.91
CA VAL A 146 -8.60 -1.49 16.08
C VAL A 146 -7.40 -0.60 15.76
N HIS A 147 -6.80 -0.78 14.58
CA HIS A 147 -5.72 0.07 14.09
C HIS A 147 -6.17 1.53 13.96
N LEU A 148 -7.35 1.79 13.38
CA LEU A 148 -7.93 3.13 13.32
C LEU A 148 -8.08 3.75 14.71
N LEU A 149 -8.71 3.04 15.65
CA LEU A 149 -8.98 3.56 17.00
C LEU A 149 -7.70 3.97 17.72
N PHE A 150 -6.64 3.14 17.66
CA PHE A 150 -5.35 3.49 18.27
C PHE A 150 -4.74 4.74 17.64
N ASN A 151 -4.76 4.87 16.31
CA ASN A 151 -4.29 6.06 15.63
C ASN A 151 -5.10 7.30 16.01
N MET A 152 -6.42 7.20 16.10
CA MET A 152 -7.27 8.35 16.42
C MET A 152 -7.09 8.80 17.87
N VAL A 153 -6.95 7.87 18.82
CA VAL A 153 -6.62 8.20 20.22
C VAL A 153 -5.25 8.87 20.30
N ALA A 154 -4.24 8.34 19.60
CA ALA A 154 -2.91 8.93 19.57
C ALA A 154 -2.93 10.33 18.94
N LEU A 155 -3.60 10.50 17.79
CA LEU A 155 -3.73 11.77 17.08
C LEU A 155 -4.44 12.83 17.93
N ILE A 156 -5.51 12.48 18.65
CA ILE A 156 -6.18 13.40 19.56
C ILE A 156 -5.22 13.81 20.68
N ASN A 157 -4.53 12.84 21.30
CA ASN A 157 -3.63 13.09 22.42
C ASN A 157 -2.49 14.03 22.05
N ILE A 158 -1.75 13.73 20.97
CA ILE A 158 -0.61 14.56 20.55
C ILE A 158 -1.07 15.82 19.80
N GLY A 159 -2.10 15.70 18.98
CA GLY A 159 -2.54 16.72 18.03
C GLY A 159 -3.05 17.97 18.72
N MET A 160 -3.97 17.82 19.69
CA MET A 160 -4.53 18.97 20.39
C MET A 160 -3.46 19.77 21.16
N GLN A 161 -2.49 19.08 21.75
CA GLN A 161 -1.40 19.71 22.51
C GLN A 161 -0.39 20.38 21.58
N LEU A 162 0.07 19.67 20.56
CA LEU A 162 1.10 20.18 19.65
C LEU A 162 0.55 21.29 18.75
N GLU A 163 -0.68 21.18 18.24
CA GLU A 163 -1.29 22.21 17.41
C GLU A 163 -1.47 23.53 18.16
N ALA A 164 -1.91 23.46 19.43
CA ALA A 164 -2.02 24.64 20.28
C ALA A 164 -0.67 25.30 20.53
N LEU A 165 0.39 24.49 20.59
CA LEU A 165 1.77 24.96 20.76
C LEU A 165 2.26 25.64 19.48
N VAL A 166 2.33 24.93 18.35
CA VAL A 166 3.05 25.41 17.15
C VAL A 166 2.17 26.12 16.13
N GLY A 167 0.87 26.12 16.35
CA GLY A 167 -0.14 26.68 15.45
C GLY A 167 -0.46 25.76 14.26
N ARG A 168 -1.65 26.00 13.68
CA ARG A 168 -2.25 25.18 12.61
C ARG A 168 -1.35 24.92 11.40
N VAL A 169 -0.57 25.91 10.97
CA VAL A 169 0.25 25.82 9.75
C VAL A 169 1.42 24.87 9.96
N GLN A 170 2.18 25.03 11.04
CA GLN A 170 3.32 24.13 11.29
C GLN A 170 2.86 22.73 11.63
N PHE A 171 1.74 22.62 12.34
CA PHE A 171 1.12 21.33 12.63
C PHE A 171 0.78 20.54 11.36
N ILE A 172 0.05 21.14 10.41
CA ILE A 172 -0.33 20.43 9.17
C ILE A 172 0.89 20.13 8.29
N LEU A 173 1.85 21.04 8.19
CA LEU A 173 3.08 20.79 7.43
C LEU A 173 3.88 19.64 8.03
N ALA A 174 4.02 19.59 9.35
CA ALA A 174 4.67 18.49 10.04
C ALA A 174 3.94 17.17 9.82
N TYR A 175 2.61 17.14 9.97
CA TYR A 175 1.81 15.94 9.73
C TYR A 175 2.04 15.38 8.31
N LEU A 176 1.98 16.23 7.29
CA LEU A 176 2.16 15.82 5.89
C LEU A 176 3.61 15.38 5.58
N LEU A 177 4.60 16.20 5.94
CA LEU A 177 6.01 15.88 5.64
C LEU A 177 6.48 14.64 6.38
N CYS A 178 6.10 14.47 7.65
CA CYS A 178 6.48 13.28 8.41
C CYS A 178 5.71 12.04 7.98
N GLY A 179 4.45 12.17 7.58
CA GLY A 179 3.68 11.08 6.99
C GLY A 179 4.31 10.57 5.69
N LEU A 180 4.67 11.48 4.79
CA LEU A 180 5.37 11.14 3.54
C LEU A 180 6.75 10.51 3.81
N ALA A 181 7.51 11.05 4.77
CA ALA A 181 8.77 10.44 5.20
C ALA A 181 8.56 9.02 5.74
N GLY A 182 7.50 8.79 6.53
CA GLY A 182 7.12 7.46 6.98
C GLY A 182 6.81 6.51 5.82
N SER A 183 5.99 6.95 4.86
CA SER A 183 5.67 6.15 3.67
C SER A 183 6.90 5.80 2.83
N ILE A 184 7.85 6.73 2.68
CA ILE A 184 9.12 6.50 1.97
C ILE A 184 10.03 5.55 2.77
N ALA A 185 10.12 5.73 4.10
CA ALA A 185 10.88 4.85 4.97
C ALA A 185 10.37 3.41 4.92
N SER A 186 9.05 3.24 4.88
CA SER A 186 8.40 1.93 4.70
C SER A 186 8.88 1.25 3.42
N LEU A 187 8.82 1.94 2.28
CA LEU A 187 9.28 1.39 0.99
C LEU A 187 10.78 1.07 0.98
N TRP A 188 11.58 1.88 1.69
CA TRP A 188 13.03 1.75 1.67
C TRP A 188 13.57 0.67 2.61
N TRP A 189 12.92 0.43 3.75
CA TRP A 189 13.42 -0.47 4.80
C TRP A 189 12.66 -1.82 4.83
N THR A 190 11.40 -1.88 4.43
CA THR A 190 10.65 -3.14 4.43
C THR A 190 10.96 -3.98 3.18
N SER A 191 10.22 -5.07 2.97
CA SER A 191 10.18 -5.82 1.70
C SER A 191 9.07 -5.22 0.83
N PRO A 192 9.32 -4.12 0.08
CA PRO A 192 8.29 -3.38 -0.65
C PRO A 192 7.55 -4.20 -1.71
N GLU A 193 8.11 -5.34 -2.15
CA GLU A 193 7.51 -6.27 -3.10
C GLU A 193 6.26 -7.00 -2.57
N ILE A 194 6.14 -7.12 -1.24
CA ILE A 194 5.06 -7.87 -0.57
C ILE A 194 4.39 -7.06 0.55
N SER A 195 5.07 -6.05 1.07
CA SER A 195 4.59 -5.28 2.22
C SER A 195 3.58 -4.24 1.75
N VAL A 196 2.39 -4.27 2.36
CA VAL A 196 1.35 -3.25 2.18
C VAL A 196 1.30 -2.36 3.41
N SER A 197 1.52 -1.06 3.22
CA SER A 197 1.56 -0.09 4.31
C SER A 197 0.36 0.86 4.26
N VAL A 198 -0.30 1.01 5.40
CA VAL A 198 -1.45 1.89 5.64
C VAL A 198 -1.38 2.47 7.06
N GLY A 199 -1.98 3.63 7.27
CA GLY A 199 -2.22 4.21 8.59
C GLY A 199 -1.60 5.59 8.79
N ALA A 200 -2.26 6.39 9.62
CA ALA A 200 -1.79 7.73 9.99
C ALA A 200 -0.55 7.71 10.91
N SER A 201 -0.13 6.54 11.39
CA SER A 201 0.86 6.38 12.44
C SER A 201 2.22 6.98 12.10
N GLY A 202 2.68 6.92 10.85
CA GLY A 202 3.94 7.57 10.45
C GLY A 202 3.92 9.08 10.71
N ALA A 203 2.82 9.75 10.35
CA ALA A 203 2.63 11.17 10.63
C ALA A 203 2.53 11.44 12.14
N ILE A 204 1.78 10.61 12.88
CA ILE A 204 1.60 10.73 14.34
C ILE A 204 2.95 10.58 15.07
N PHE A 205 3.78 9.60 14.70
CA PHE A 205 5.14 9.46 15.23
C PHE A 205 6.01 10.66 14.89
N GLY A 206 5.82 11.27 13.72
CA GLY A 206 6.44 12.56 13.39
C GLY A 206 6.00 13.70 14.29
N LEU A 207 4.71 13.80 14.63
CA LEU A 207 4.24 14.78 15.61
C LEU A 207 4.87 14.55 16.99
N PHE A 208 5.00 13.29 17.43
CA PHE A 208 5.75 12.96 18.65
C PHE A 208 7.23 13.37 18.55
N GLY A 209 7.89 13.10 17.42
CA GLY A 209 9.29 13.51 17.19
C GLY A 209 9.46 15.03 17.20
N MET A 210 8.52 15.75 16.61
CA MET A 210 8.53 17.20 16.63
C MET A 210 8.33 17.75 18.04
N LEU A 211 7.36 17.24 18.80
CA LEU A 211 7.17 17.63 20.20
C LEU A 211 8.40 17.29 21.04
N LEU A 212 9.04 16.13 20.80
CA LEU A 212 10.25 15.71 21.50
C LEU A 212 11.37 16.75 21.30
N MET A 213 11.59 17.14 20.04
CA MET A 213 12.61 18.13 19.72
C MET A 213 12.29 19.49 20.32
N VAL A 214 11.02 19.89 20.32
CA VAL A 214 10.59 21.14 20.96
C VAL A 214 10.89 21.12 22.46
N LEU A 215 10.50 20.05 23.16
CA LEU A 215 10.72 19.93 24.61
C LEU A 215 12.19 19.82 24.99
N LEU A 216 13.02 19.17 24.16
CA LEU A 216 14.47 19.04 24.40
C LEU A 216 15.19 20.39 24.28
N LEU A 217 14.73 21.27 23.39
CA LEU A 217 15.36 22.56 23.12
C LEU A 217 14.71 23.73 23.88
N GLU A 218 13.52 23.52 24.45
CA GLU A 218 12.85 24.44 25.36
C GLU A 218 13.79 24.75 26.55
N ARG A 219 13.93 26.02 26.94
CA ARG A 219 14.82 26.43 28.05
C ARG A 219 14.07 26.95 29.28
N GLU A 220 12.81 27.36 29.13
CA GLU A 220 12.07 28.01 30.21
C GLU A 220 11.35 27.02 31.13
N LEU A 221 10.97 25.85 30.61
CA LEU A 221 10.39 24.77 31.42
C LEU A 221 11.47 24.08 32.27
N ASP A 222 11.16 23.89 33.55
CA ASP A 222 12.06 23.21 34.48
C ASP A 222 12.24 21.72 34.11
N TRP A 223 13.40 21.15 34.45
CA TRP A 223 13.72 19.77 34.09
C TRP A 223 12.75 18.76 34.74
N LYS A 224 12.20 19.09 35.90
CA LYS A 224 11.27 18.20 36.62
C LYS A 224 9.97 18.00 35.84
N SER A 225 9.38 19.09 35.34
CA SER A 225 8.15 19.02 34.52
C SER A 225 8.42 18.39 33.15
N LYS A 226 9.55 18.72 32.51
CA LYS A 226 9.98 18.09 31.24
C LYS A 226 10.15 16.59 31.36
N ARG A 227 10.83 16.13 32.42
CA ARG A 227 11.16 14.71 32.61
C ARG A 227 9.93 13.83 32.68
N ALA A 228 8.85 14.30 33.30
CA ALA A 228 7.60 13.53 33.37
C ALA A 228 6.95 13.36 31.98
N ILE A 229 6.86 14.45 31.22
CA ILE A 229 6.29 14.46 29.86
C ILE A 229 7.15 13.60 28.92
N LEU A 230 8.47 13.85 28.91
CA LEU A 230 9.43 13.09 28.11
C LEU A 230 9.42 11.60 28.46
N GLY A 231 9.36 11.27 29.75
CA GLY A 231 9.31 9.88 30.21
C GLY A 231 8.07 9.14 29.73
N ASN A 232 6.89 9.77 29.84
CA ASN A 232 5.65 9.20 29.32
C ASN A 232 5.71 9.04 27.80
N MET A 233 6.18 10.05 27.09
CA MET A 233 6.23 10.04 25.63
C MET A 233 7.20 8.99 25.09
N VAL A 234 8.40 8.89 25.66
CA VAL A 234 9.39 7.84 25.30
C VAL A 234 8.84 6.45 25.62
N PHE A 235 8.13 6.28 26.73
CA PHE A 235 7.49 5.02 27.07
C PHE A 235 6.41 4.65 26.04
N VAL A 236 5.54 5.58 25.65
CA VAL A 236 4.48 5.36 24.65
C VAL A 236 5.08 5.04 23.27
N ILE A 237 6.10 5.78 22.84
CA ILE A 237 6.82 5.49 21.59
C ILE A 237 7.45 4.09 21.66
N GLY A 238 8.16 3.79 22.75
CA GLY A 238 8.85 2.53 22.94
C GLY A 238 7.93 1.32 22.94
N ILE A 239 6.78 1.38 23.63
CA ILE A 239 5.84 0.26 23.68
C ILE A 239 5.15 0.03 22.33
N ASN A 240 4.84 1.09 21.57
CA ASN A 240 4.25 0.95 20.24
C ASN A 240 5.25 0.31 19.26
N LEU A 241 6.52 0.74 19.27
CA LEU A 241 7.57 0.13 18.43
C LEU A 241 7.84 -1.33 18.82
N ALA A 242 7.89 -1.63 20.13
CA ALA A 242 8.08 -2.99 20.63
C ALA A 242 6.91 -3.90 20.27
N TYR A 243 5.67 -3.38 20.31
CA TYR A 243 4.50 -4.12 19.87
C TYR A 243 4.53 -4.35 18.35
N GLY A 244 5.02 -3.38 17.57
CA GLY A 244 5.14 -3.54 16.12
C GLY A 244 6.17 -4.56 15.66
N MET A 245 7.12 -4.95 16.52
CA MET A 245 8.02 -6.08 16.24
C MET A 245 7.29 -7.43 16.18
N ARG A 246 6.03 -7.52 16.63
CA ARG A 246 5.21 -8.74 16.57
C ARG A 246 4.52 -8.96 15.22
N GLY A 247 4.69 -8.05 14.26
CA GLY A 247 4.06 -8.10 12.93
C GLY A 247 2.74 -7.34 12.86
N GLY A 248 2.32 -6.98 11.64
CA GLY A 248 1.08 -6.22 11.37
C GLY A 248 1.17 -4.71 11.61
N ILE A 249 2.34 -4.19 11.99
CA ILE A 249 2.59 -2.76 12.22
C ILE A 249 3.87 -2.33 11.50
N ASP A 250 3.79 -1.21 10.81
CA ASP A 250 4.89 -0.67 10.02
C ASP A 250 5.85 0.17 10.87
N ASN A 251 6.80 -0.51 11.52
CA ASN A 251 7.84 0.14 12.32
C ASN A 251 8.78 1.02 11.47
N ALA A 252 8.98 0.70 10.19
CA ALA A 252 9.80 1.53 9.31
C ALA A 252 9.15 2.90 9.09
N ALA A 253 7.82 2.92 8.87
CA ALA A 253 7.06 4.16 8.79
C ALA A 253 7.09 4.95 10.10
N HIS A 254 7.00 4.28 11.26
CA HIS A 254 7.06 4.94 12.57
C HIS A 254 8.40 5.60 12.81
N ILE A 255 9.51 4.88 12.54
CA ILE A 255 10.86 5.41 12.73
C ILE A 255 11.14 6.54 11.73
N GLY A 256 10.79 6.35 10.46
CA GLY A 256 10.94 7.39 9.42
C GLY A 256 10.19 8.67 9.77
N GLY A 257 8.93 8.53 10.21
CA GLY A 257 8.12 9.63 10.70
C GLY A 257 8.74 10.33 11.90
N LEU A 258 9.15 9.57 12.94
CA LEU A 258 9.77 10.09 14.15
C LEU A 258 11.04 10.90 13.85
N VAL A 259 11.93 10.37 13.00
CA VAL A 259 13.17 11.05 12.59
C VAL A 259 12.86 12.32 11.80
N ALA A 260 11.92 12.27 10.86
CA ALA A 260 11.48 13.47 10.13
C ALA A 260 10.90 14.52 11.09
N GLY A 261 10.13 14.10 12.09
CA GLY A 261 9.59 14.97 13.13
C GLY A 261 10.67 15.69 13.93
N LEU A 262 11.71 14.96 14.36
CA LEU A 262 12.86 15.55 15.05
C LEU A 262 13.55 16.62 14.18
N LEU A 263 13.73 16.35 12.89
CA LEU A 263 14.34 17.30 11.95
C LEU A 263 13.46 18.53 11.73
N VAL A 264 12.16 18.34 11.49
CA VAL A 264 11.18 19.43 11.31
C VAL A 264 11.12 20.31 12.56
N GLY A 265 11.04 19.71 13.75
CA GLY A 265 11.07 20.44 15.02
C GLY A 265 12.35 21.25 15.22
N GLY A 266 13.50 20.69 14.83
CA GLY A 266 14.79 21.39 14.89
C GLY A 266 14.85 22.60 13.95
N VAL A 267 14.41 22.43 12.70
CA VAL A 267 14.35 23.53 11.71
C VAL A 267 13.40 24.65 12.17
N LEU A 268 12.24 24.30 12.74
CA LEU A 268 11.29 25.28 13.26
C LEU A 268 11.87 26.14 14.38
N LEU A 269 12.67 25.54 15.25
CA LEU A 269 13.30 26.24 16.36
C LEU A 269 14.51 27.08 15.93
N LEU A 270 15.36 26.59 15.01
CA LEU A 270 16.53 27.34 14.52
C LEU A 270 16.15 28.63 13.79
N ARG A 271 14.91 28.73 13.29
CA ARG A 271 14.43 29.88 12.50
C ARG A 271 13.64 30.89 13.31
N SER A 272 13.40 30.62 14.59
CA SER A 272 12.54 31.43 15.45
C SER A 272 13.39 32.11 16.54
N ASN A 273 13.51 33.44 16.52
CA ASN A 273 14.28 34.21 17.52
C ASN A 273 13.66 34.20 18.95
N ARG A 274 12.48 33.60 19.13
CA ARG A 274 11.85 33.27 20.41
C ARG A 274 11.17 31.91 20.33
N TYR A 275 11.04 31.24 21.47
CA TYR A 275 10.28 30.01 21.63
C TYR A 275 8.88 30.19 21.05
N ILE A 276 8.50 29.29 20.14
CA ILE A 276 7.14 29.11 19.63
C ILE A 276 6.58 30.40 18.97
N THR A 277 6.92 30.65 17.71
CA THR A 277 6.40 31.83 17.00
C THR A 277 5.16 31.52 16.15
N GLN A 278 4.08 32.25 16.42
CA GLN A 278 2.92 32.37 15.53
C GLN A 278 3.23 33.18 14.26
N ASN A 279 4.42 33.79 14.13
CA ASN A 279 4.79 34.66 13.02
C ASN A 279 5.90 34.07 12.14
N TYR A 280 5.64 32.89 11.59
CA TYR A 280 6.38 32.45 10.41
C TYR A 280 5.88 33.24 9.19
N GLY A 281 6.79 33.96 8.53
CA GLY A 281 6.49 34.56 7.24
C GLY A 281 6.23 33.48 6.18
N LEU A 282 5.35 33.77 5.22
CA LEU A 282 5.01 32.88 4.09
C LEU A 282 6.25 32.28 3.41
N LEU A 283 7.29 33.10 3.21
CA LEU A 283 8.55 32.69 2.61
C LEU A 283 9.27 31.60 3.42
N GLY A 284 9.22 31.70 4.75
CA GLY A 284 9.86 30.72 5.62
C GLY A 284 9.25 29.34 5.46
N ASN A 285 7.92 29.28 5.48
CA ASN A 285 7.15 28.06 5.28
C ASN A 285 7.37 27.48 3.88
N ALA A 286 7.34 28.32 2.85
CA ALA A 286 7.59 27.90 1.47
C ALA A 286 8.97 27.23 1.33
N VAL A 287 10.03 27.83 1.92
CA VAL A 287 11.38 27.24 1.91
C VAL A 287 11.39 25.89 2.63
N THR A 288 10.75 25.76 3.79
CA THR A 288 10.69 24.48 4.52
C THR A 288 10.01 23.40 3.69
N VAL A 289 8.87 23.72 3.06
CA VAL A 289 8.13 22.77 2.23
C VAL A 289 8.94 22.38 1.01
N VAL A 290 9.51 23.34 0.28
CA VAL A 290 10.30 23.05 -0.93
C VAL A 290 11.53 22.21 -0.59
N ALA A 291 12.28 22.58 0.45
CA ALA A 291 13.45 21.82 0.88
C ALA A 291 13.08 20.42 1.38
N GLY A 292 12.00 20.29 2.16
CA GLY A 292 11.49 19.00 2.64
C GLY A 292 11.05 18.11 1.49
N MET A 293 10.22 18.63 0.58
CA MET A 293 9.75 17.88 -0.59
C MET A 293 10.90 17.48 -1.53
N LEU A 294 11.91 18.34 -1.72
CA LEU A 294 13.10 18.00 -2.48
C LEU A 294 13.89 16.87 -1.81
N ALA A 295 14.10 16.93 -0.50
CA ALA A 295 14.78 15.86 0.23
C ALA A 295 14.01 14.53 0.15
N LEU A 296 12.68 14.56 0.30
CA LEU A 296 11.82 13.38 0.14
C LEU A 296 11.86 12.84 -1.29
N PHE A 297 11.83 13.71 -2.30
CA PHE A 297 11.94 13.31 -3.70
C PHE A 297 13.29 12.64 -4.00
N ILE A 298 14.39 13.22 -3.51
CA ILE A 298 15.72 12.64 -3.65
C ILE A 298 15.74 11.27 -2.98
N TRP A 299 15.25 11.13 -1.75
CA TRP A 299 15.22 9.84 -1.04
C TRP A 299 14.37 8.81 -1.78
N PHE A 300 13.18 9.19 -2.25
CA PHE A 300 12.31 8.33 -3.04
C PHE A 300 13.00 7.82 -4.32
N LYS A 301 13.76 8.67 -5.00
CA LYS A 301 14.53 8.28 -6.20
C LYS A 301 15.71 7.35 -5.92
N GLN A 302 16.15 7.22 -4.67
CA GLN A 302 17.17 6.25 -4.28
C GLN A 302 16.60 4.86 -3.99
N ILE A 303 15.27 4.68 -3.96
CA ILE A 303 14.66 3.37 -3.76
C ILE A 303 14.81 2.57 -5.07
N PRO A 304 15.56 1.45 -5.06
CA PRO A 304 15.78 0.69 -6.27
C PRO A 304 14.50 -0.04 -6.70
N PHE A 305 14.15 0.07 -7.98
CA PHE A 305 13.13 -0.76 -8.61
C PHE A 305 13.80 -1.98 -9.25
N THR A 306 14.21 -2.91 -8.38
CA THR A 306 15.00 -4.08 -8.77
C THR A 306 14.47 -5.35 -8.11
N GLY A 307 14.95 -6.49 -8.60
CA GLY A 307 14.73 -7.78 -7.97
C GLY A 307 13.25 -8.14 -7.95
N LYS A 308 12.82 -8.46 -6.74
CA LYS A 308 11.45 -8.87 -6.43
C LYS A 308 10.39 -7.81 -6.76
N VAL A 309 10.70 -6.52 -6.63
CA VAL A 309 9.71 -5.45 -6.86
C VAL A 309 9.39 -5.31 -8.34
N ARG A 310 10.44 -5.30 -9.19
CA ARG A 310 10.28 -5.28 -10.64
C ARG A 310 9.57 -6.53 -11.13
N TYR A 311 10.03 -7.70 -10.66
CA TYR A 311 9.42 -8.98 -10.98
C TYR A 311 7.91 -9.01 -10.64
N ALA A 312 7.53 -8.66 -9.41
CA ALA A 312 6.12 -8.66 -8.99
C ALA A 312 5.26 -7.71 -9.83
N TYR A 313 5.74 -6.50 -10.10
CA TYR A 313 5.07 -5.55 -10.98
C TYR A 313 4.88 -6.12 -12.40
N THR A 314 5.95 -6.64 -12.99
CA THR A 314 5.93 -7.15 -14.36
C THR A 314 4.98 -8.33 -14.50
N MET A 315 5.04 -9.32 -13.60
CA MET A 315 4.15 -10.48 -13.65
C MET A 315 2.68 -10.08 -13.62
N GLU A 316 2.34 -9.07 -12.82
CA GLU A 316 0.98 -8.57 -12.74
C GLU A 316 0.55 -7.81 -14.00
N GLN A 317 1.43 -6.96 -14.57
CA GLN A 317 1.14 -6.29 -15.84
C GLN A 317 0.94 -7.31 -16.97
N VAL A 318 1.81 -8.31 -17.06
CA VAL A 318 1.70 -9.39 -18.04
C VAL A 318 0.39 -10.16 -17.85
N GLY A 319 -0.03 -10.47 -16.62
CA GLY A 319 -1.32 -11.12 -16.35
C GLY A 319 -2.53 -10.28 -16.80
N LYS A 320 -2.46 -8.95 -16.66
CA LYS A 320 -3.49 -8.01 -17.17
C LYS A 320 -3.54 -8.00 -18.69
N LEU A 321 -2.38 -7.94 -19.35
CA LEU A 321 -2.26 -8.00 -20.80
C LEU A 321 -2.79 -9.33 -21.33
N GLU A 322 -2.41 -10.44 -20.72
CA GLU A 322 -2.89 -11.79 -21.04
C GLU A 322 -4.42 -11.88 -20.96
N THR A 323 -5.02 -11.41 -19.85
CA THR A 323 -6.48 -11.43 -19.66
C THR A 323 -7.21 -10.70 -20.78
N SER A 324 -6.63 -9.60 -21.27
CA SER A 324 -7.19 -8.85 -22.38
C SER A 324 -6.95 -9.56 -23.73
N ALA A 325 -5.76 -10.12 -23.94
CA ALA A 325 -5.35 -10.71 -25.21
C ALA A 325 -6.05 -12.04 -25.49
N ILE A 326 -6.37 -12.82 -24.45
CA ILE A 326 -7.08 -14.10 -24.57
C ILE A 326 -8.52 -13.93 -25.11
N LYS A 327 -9.10 -12.72 -25.10
CA LYS A 327 -10.43 -12.46 -25.68
C LYS A 327 -10.55 -12.89 -27.14
N ALA A 328 -9.49 -12.73 -27.95
CA ALA A 328 -9.49 -13.17 -29.34
C ALA A 328 -9.58 -14.70 -29.45
N ALA A 329 -8.81 -15.43 -28.65
CA ALA A 329 -8.86 -16.89 -28.57
C ALA A 329 -10.24 -17.38 -28.09
N GLN A 330 -10.82 -16.75 -27.07
CA GLN A 330 -12.16 -17.09 -26.58
C GLN A 330 -13.26 -16.84 -27.62
N ALA A 331 -13.16 -15.74 -28.36
CA ALA A 331 -14.10 -15.42 -29.43
C ALA A 331 -14.00 -16.45 -30.57
N LEU A 332 -12.78 -16.85 -30.94
CA LEU A 332 -12.54 -17.87 -31.95
C LEU A 332 -13.05 -19.26 -31.52
N ASP A 333 -12.76 -19.68 -30.29
CA ASP A 333 -13.22 -20.96 -29.73
C ASP A 333 -14.75 -21.04 -29.69
N LYS A 334 -15.41 -19.93 -29.32
CA LYS A 334 -16.86 -19.82 -29.34
C LYS A 334 -17.46 -19.88 -30.75
N ALA A 335 -16.77 -19.31 -31.74
CA ALA A 335 -17.27 -19.25 -33.11
C ALA A 335 -17.02 -20.53 -33.91
N GLY A 336 -15.96 -21.28 -33.59
CA GLY A 336 -15.63 -22.54 -34.24
C GLY A 336 -15.43 -22.37 -35.76
N SER A 337 -16.08 -23.24 -36.55
CA SER A 337 -16.04 -23.19 -38.02
C SER A 337 -16.79 -22.01 -38.63
N ASP A 338 -17.71 -21.38 -37.88
CA ASP A 338 -18.62 -20.34 -38.36
C ASP A 338 -18.12 -18.93 -38.01
N TYR A 339 -16.80 -18.75 -37.93
CA TYR A 339 -16.19 -17.50 -37.50
C TYR A 339 -16.38 -16.36 -38.50
N ASN A 340 -16.49 -15.13 -37.96
CA ASN A 340 -16.58 -13.90 -38.74
C ASN A 340 -15.23 -13.15 -38.71
N PRO A 341 -14.48 -13.07 -39.83
CA PRO A 341 -13.23 -12.33 -39.89
C PRO A 341 -13.36 -10.86 -39.45
N ASP A 342 -14.47 -10.18 -39.79
CA ASP A 342 -14.67 -8.76 -39.47
C ASP A 342 -14.76 -8.51 -37.95
N GLU A 343 -15.19 -9.54 -37.18
CA GLU A 343 -15.25 -9.48 -35.72
C GLU A 343 -13.93 -9.91 -35.05
N LEU A 344 -13.20 -10.85 -35.66
CA LEU A 344 -11.99 -11.42 -35.07
C LEU A 344 -10.71 -10.65 -35.40
N LEU A 345 -10.59 -10.08 -36.60
CA LEU A 345 -9.39 -9.34 -37.01
C LEU A 345 -9.05 -8.17 -36.06
N PRO A 346 -10.02 -7.37 -35.57
CA PRO A 346 -9.73 -6.33 -34.57
C PRO A 346 -9.25 -6.91 -33.23
N LEU A 347 -9.84 -8.02 -32.78
CA LEU A 347 -9.45 -8.69 -31.53
C LEU A 347 -8.05 -9.30 -31.62
N LEU A 348 -7.72 -9.91 -32.75
CA LEU A 348 -6.38 -10.44 -33.03
C LEU A 348 -5.35 -9.31 -33.08
N THR A 349 -5.67 -8.19 -33.74
CA THR A 349 -4.79 -7.01 -33.80
C THR A 349 -4.46 -6.48 -32.40
N GLU A 350 -5.49 -6.28 -31.57
CA GLU A 350 -5.33 -5.84 -30.19
C GLU A 350 -4.56 -6.87 -29.34
N GLY A 351 -4.87 -8.15 -29.51
CA GLY A 351 -4.17 -9.22 -28.81
C GLY A 351 -2.69 -9.31 -29.18
N ILE A 352 -2.32 -9.12 -30.46
CA ILE A 352 -0.92 -9.08 -30.91
C ILE A 352 -0.17 -7.95 -30.21
N ALA A 353 -0.75 -6.74 -30.16
CA ALA A 353 -0.14 -5.60 -29.48
C ALA A 353 0.06 -5.85 -27.98
N GLN A 354 -0.91 -6.48 -27.32
CA GLN A 354 -0.83 -6.82 -25.90
C GLN A 354 0.21 -7.92 -25.61
N TRP A 355 0.32 -8.93 -26.48
CA TRP A 355 1.38 -9.93 -26.35
C TRP A 355 2.76 -9.33 -26.61
N GLU A 356 2.89 -8.42 -27.59
CA GLU A 356 4.14 -7.71 -27.85
C GLU A 356 4.56 -6.83 -26.66
N GLU A 357 3.62 -6.11 -26.03
CA GLU A 357 3.89 -5.36 -24.80
C GLU A 357 4.33 -6.29 -23.65
N GLY A 358 3.67 -7.43 -23.49
CA GLY A 358 4.03 -8.44 -22.49
C GLY A 358 5.43 -9.02 -22.69
N GLU A 359 5.82 -9.26 -23.94
CA GLU A 359 7.16 -9.71 -24.32
C GLU A 359 8.22 -8.68 -23.91
N VAL A 360 8.02 -7.40 -24.29
CA VAL A 360 8.94 -6.32 -23.92
C VAL A 360 9.09 -6.20 -22.40
N LEU A 361 8.00 -6.35 -21.64
CA LEU A 361 8.08 -6.31 -20.17
C LEU A 361 8.91 -7.46 -19.59
N LEU A 362 8.76 -8.67 -20.13
CA LEU A 362 9.48 -9.87 -19.67
C LEU A 362 10.96 -9.84 -20.07
N GLU A 363 11.29 -9.36 -21.27
CA GLU A 363 12.69 -9.22 -21.74
C GLU A 363 13.51 -8.25 -20.90
N ASN A 364 12.85 -7.27 -20.27
CA ASN A 364 13.49 -6.26 -19.43
C ASN A 364 13.70 -6.72 -17.97
N ILE A 365 13.38 -7.96 -17.63
CA ILE A 365 13.73 -8.55 -16.33
C ILE A 365 15.13 -9.17 -16.43
N ASP A 366 16.15 -8.43 -16.02
CA ASP A 366 17.54 -8.89 -15.90
C ASP A 366 17.92 -9.32 -14.48
N ASP A 367 17.03 -9.08 -13.51
CA ASP A 367 17.27 -9.22 -12.08
C ASP A 367 16.17 -10.04 -11.38
N ALA A 368 15.63 -11.07 -12.04
CA ALA A 368 14.62 -11.95 -11.45
C ALA A 368 15.08 -12.53 -10.09
N PRO A 369 14.17 -12.71 -9.12
CA PRO A 369 14.49 -13.39 -7.87
C PRO A 369 15.02 -14.81 -8.12
N ALA A 370 15.97 -15.26 -7.30
CA ALA A 370 16.50 -16.61 -7.41
C ALA A 370 15.39 -17.66 -7.36
N GLY A 371 15.36 -18.57 -8.34
CA GLY A 371 14.34 -19.60 -8.52
C GLY A 371 13.17 -19.19 -9.42
N GLU A 372 13.10 -17.93 -9.85
CA GLU A 372 12.06 -17.43 -10.76
C GLU A 372 12.54 -17.31 -12.21
N GLU A 373 13.83 -17.53 -12.49
CA GLU A 373 14.41 -17.39 -13.83
C GLU A 373 13.71 -18.31 -14.85
N GLY A 374 13.48 -19.57 -14.47
CA GLY A 374 12.77 -20.54 -15.31
C GLY A 374 11.31 -20.13 -15.59
N ARG A 375 10.64 -19.50 -14.62
CA ARG A 375 9.28 -19.00 -14.79
C ARG A 375 9.22 -17.82 -15.74
N VAL A 376 10.16 -16.87 -15.63
CA VAL A 376 10.26 -15.73 -16.56
C VAL A 376 10.51 -16.23 -17.99
N ALA A 377 11.44 -17.17 -18.16
CA ALA A 377 11.74 -17.77 -19.47
C ALA A 377 10.52 -18.48 -20.07
N ALA A 378 9.81 -19.30 -19.29
CA ALA A 378 8.60 -20.00 -19.73
C ALA A 378 7.47 -19.02 -20.10
N MET A 379 7.31 -17.94 -19.34
CA MET A 379 6.32 -16.90 -19.64
C MET A 379 6.67 -16.16 -20.94
N LEU A 380 7.95 -15.89 -21.19
CA LEU A 380 8.42 -15.23 -22.41
C LEU A 380 8.14 -16.10 -23.64
N ASP A 381 8.44 -17.39 -23.57
CA ASP A 381 8.12 -18.34 -24.65
C ASP A 381 6.61 -18.47 -24.87
N TYR A 382 5.82 -18.54 -23.80
CA TYR A 382 4.35 -18.55 -23.87
C TYR A 382 3.81 -17.32 -24.62
N VAL A 383 4.25 -16.12 -24.24
CA VAL A 383 3.83 -14.86 -24.86
C VAL A 383 4.25 -14.80 -26.33
N ARG A 384 5.47 -15.20 -26.66
CA ARG A 384 5.97 -15.25 -28.05
C ARG A 384 5.17 -16.21 -28.91
N LEU A 385 4.85 -17.40 -28.39
CA LEU A 385 4.03 -18.38 -29.09
C LEU A 385 2.60 -17.88 -29.31
N ARG A 386 2.00 -17.24 -28.30
CA ARG A 386 0.69 -16.59 -28.42
C ARG A 386 0.68 -15.48 -29.48
N LYS A 387 1.70 -14.62 -29.48
CA LYS A 387 1.86 -13.55 -30.48
C LYS A 387 1.95 -14.12 -31.90
N LEU A 388 2.82 -15.12 -32.10
CA LEU A 388 3.00 -15.78 -33.39
C LEU A 388 1.71 -16.47 -33.86
N SER A 389 1.01 -17.14 -32.94
CA SER A 389 -0.30 -17.73 -33.20
C SER A 389 -1.30 -16.70 -33.68
N TYR A 390 -1.35 -15.53 -33.07
CA TYR A 390 -2.33 -14.52 -33.48
C TYR A 390 -1.96 -13.89 -34.82
N GLN A 391 -0.66 -13.69 -35.09
CA GLN A 391 -0.17 -13.22 -36.39
C GLN A 391 -0.53 -14.20 -37.51
N MET A 392 -0.32 -15.50 -37.29
CA MET A 392 -0.71 -16.53 -38.25
C MET A 392 -2.21 -16.54 -38.51
N LEU A 393 -3.03 -16.57 -37.45
CA LEU A 393 -4.49 -16.51 -37.57
C LEU A 393 -4.94 -15.26 -38.34
N TYR A 394 -4.33 -14.11 -38.05
CA TYR A 394 -4.64 -12.85 -38.73
C TYR A 394 -4.30 -12.91 -40.23
N ASP A 395 -3.09 -13.38 -40.57
CA ASP A 395 -2.65 -13.49 -41.97
C ASP A 395 -3.49 -14.48 -42.76
N ASP A 396 -3.87 -15.61 -42.15
CA ASP A 396 -4.71 -16.62 -42.77
C ASP A 396 -6.14 -16.13 -42.97
N MET A 397 -6.75 -15.47 -41.98
CA MET A 397 -8.07 -14.84 -42.14
C MET A 397 -8.06 -13.81 -43.26
N LYS A 398 -7.04 -12.95 -43.31
CA LYS A 398 -6.91 -11.91 -44.33
C LYS A 398 -6.67 -12.47 -45.73
N ALA A 399 -5.95 -13.59 -45.83
CA ALA A 399 -5.70 -14.31 -47.08
C ALA A 399 -6.82 -15.30 -47.43
N ASN A 400 -7.86 -15.41 -46.62
CA ASN A 400 -8.94 -16.38 -46.73
C ASN A 400 -8.42 -17.84 -46.81
N ARG A 401 -7.40 -18.15 -45.99
CA ARG A 401 -6.81 -19.48 -45.82
C ARG A 401 -7.42 -20.19 -44.60
N PRO A 402 -7.38 -21.54 -44.55
CA PRO A 402 -7.80 -22.29 -43.37
C PRO A 402 -6.97 -21.92 -42.14
N ILE A 403 -7.62 -21.50 -41.06
CA ILE A 403 -6.96 -20.96 -39.86
C ILE A 403 -6.49 -22.02 -38.85
N MET A 404 -6.94 -23.26 -38.94
CA MET A 404 -6.61 -24.35 -38.00
C MET A 404 -5.84 -25.49 -38.66
N HIS A 405 -4.93 -25.12 -39.56
CA HIS A 405 -4.01 -26.04 -40.21
C HIS A 405 -2.95 -26.57 -39.23
N ALA A 406 -2.19 -27.58 -39.63
CA ALA A 406 -1.35 -28.36 -38.72
C ALA A 406 -0.34 -27.53 -37.91
N LYS A 407 0.25 -26.50 -38.52
CA LYS A 407 1.19 -25.59 -37.83
C LYS A 407 0.52 -24.82 -36.70
N GLN A 408 -0.72 -24.36 -36.91
CA GLN A 408 -1.51 -23.71 -35.87
C GLN A 408 -1.84 -24.68 -34.72
N GLN A 409 -2.18 -25.94 -35.04
CA GLN A 409 -2.45 -26.98 -34.03
C GLN A 409 -1.20 -27.32 -33.19
N GLN A 410 -0.03 -27.42 -33.83
CA GLN A 410 1.25 -27.63 -33.14
C GLN A 410 1.56 -26.48 -32.17
N MET A 411 1.34 -25.24 -32.60
CA MET A 411 1.57 -24.08 -31.75
C MET A 411 0.61 -24.04 -30.56
N MET A 412 -0.67 -24.38 -30.76
CA MET A 412 -1.62 -24.53 -29.66
C MET A 412 -1.21 -25.62 -28.65
N TYR A 413 -0.67 -26.75 -29.13
CA TYR A 413 -0.14 -27.79 -28.25
C TYR A 413 1.04 -27.27 -27.41
N ALA A 414 2.01 -26.59 -28.04
CA ALA A 414 3.15 -26.01 -27.32
C ALA A 414 2.70 -24.97 -26.28
N ILE A 415 1.77 -24.08 -26.65
CA ILE A 415 1.17 -23.10 -25.74
C ILE A 415 0.57 -23.80 -24.50
N ASN A 416 -0.18 -24.89 -24.69
CA ASN A 416 -0.78 -25.63 -23.58
C ASN A 416 0.27 -26.27 -22.64
N GLN A 417 1.43 -26.68 -23.16
CA GLN A 417 2.53 -27.19 -22.32
C GLN A 417 3.10 -26.09 -21.41
N TYR A 418 3.35 -24.90 -21.95
CA TYR A 418 3.82 -23.77 -21.16
C TYR A 418 2.79 -23.31 -20.12
N VAL A 419 1.50 -23.27 -20.48
CA VAL A 419 0.43 -22.99 -19.51
C VAL A 419 0.47 -23.97 -18.35
N HIS A 420 0.63 -25.27 -18.62
CA HIS A 420 0.74 -26.29 -17.58
C HIS A 420 1.99 -26.12 -16.71
N GLN A 421 3.14 -25.77 -17.29
CA GLN A 421 4.38 -25.49 -16.54
C GLN A 421 4.20 -24.30 -15.59
N ILE A 422 3.62 -23.20 -16.10
CA ILE A 422 3.36 -21.96 -15.35
C ILE A 422 2.38 -22.19 -14.21
N GLN A 423 1.28 -22.90 -14.45
CA GLN A 423 0.28 -23.17 -13.43
C GLN A 423 0.79 -24.09 -12.31
N ASN A 424 1.66 -25.05 -12.64
CA ASN A 424 2.16 -26.03 -11.68
C ASN A 424 3.54 -25.67 -11.09
N ASN A 425 4.05 -24.48 -11.38
CA ASN A 425 5.35 -23.99 -10.92
C ASN A 425 6.50 -25.01 -11.13
N SER A 426 6.45 -25.73 -12.26
CA SER A 426 7.32 -26.88 -12.55
C SER A 426 8.64 -26.42 -13.20
N PHE A 427 9.39 -25.58 -12.46
CA PHE A 427 10.59 -24.89 -12.93
C PHE A 427 11.86 -25.23 -12.13
N ASP A 428 11.73 -26.02 -11.07
CA ASP A 428 12.82 -26.38 -10.15
C ASP A 428 13.60 -27.60 -10.67
N GLU A 429 14.84 -27.40 -11.12
CA GLU A 429 15.71 -28.46 -11.64
C GLU A 429 16.13 -29.48 -10.56
N ASP A 430 16.10 -29.10 -9.28
CA ASP A 430 16.61 -29.91 -8.15
C ASP A 430 15.54 -30.84 -7.52
N LYS A 431 14.27 -30.70 -7.91
CA LYS A 431 13.17 -31.57 -7.48
C LYS A 431 12.23 -31.85 -8.65
N PRO A 432 12.50 -32.90 -9.44
CA PRO A 432 11.60 -33.28 -10.51
C PRO A 432 10.31 -33.84 -9.88
N GLY A 433 9.28 -32.99 -9.78
CA GLY A 433 7.92 -33.49 -9.70
C GLY A 433 7.69 -34.41 -10.90
N ASN A 434 7.16 -35.61 -10.66
CA ASN A 434 6.97 -36.69 -11.65
C ASN A 434 6.08 -36.30 -12.84
N VAL A 435 6.58 -35.43 -13.72
CA VAL A 435 6.02 -35.21 -15.05
C VAL A 435 7.20 -35.17 -16.00
N THR A 436 7.40 -36.29 -16.71
CA THR A 436 8.33 -36.36 -17.83
C THR A 436 7.74 -35.50 -18.95
N ILE A 437 8.18 -34.24 -19.05
CA ILE A 437 7.81 -33.36 -20.16
C ILE A 437 8.75 -33.70 -21.33
N PRO A 438 8.24 -33.96 -22.56
CA PRO A 438 9.11 -34.20 -23.70
C PRO A 438 9.91 -32.94 -24.05
N GLU A 439 11.24 -33.07 -24.06
CA GLU A 439 12.19 -32.04 -24.47
C GLU A 439 11.96 -31.69 -25.96
N ILE A 440 11.61 -30.43 -26.27
CA ILE A 440 11.43 -29.97 -27.66
C ILE A 440 12.83 -29.88 -28.28
N LYS A 441 13.06 -30.63 -29.36
CA LYS A 441 14.38 -30.78 -30.00
C LYS A 441 14.37 -30.29 -31.43
N ASP A 442 15.47 -29.67 -31.86
CA ASP A 442 15.65 -29.26 -33.24
C ASP A 442 15.81 -30.48 -34.15
N SER A 443 15.95 -30.23 -35.47
CA SER A 443 16.16 -31.27 -36.49
C SER A 443 17.42 -32.12 -36.28
N GLN A 444 18.31 -31.72 -35.37
CA GLN A 444 19.59 -32.38 -35.06
C GLN A 444 19.57 -33.09 -33.69
N GLY A 445 18.46 -33.00 -32.95
CA GLY A 445 18.26 -33.67 -31.66
C GLY A 445 18.77 -32.88 -30.45
N ASN A 446 19.12 -31.60 -30.63
CA ASN A 446 19.52 -30.73 -29.52
C ASN A 446 18.29 -30.09 -28.87
N PRO A 447 18.30 -29.81 -27.55
CA PRO A 447 17.22 -29.06 -26.90
C PRO A 447 17.06 -27.68 -27.56
N VAL A 448 15.86 -27.34 -28.02
CA VAL A 448 15.57 -26.03 -28.61
C VAL A 448 15.53 -25.01 -27.47
N GLN A 449 16.45 -24.06 -27.49
CA GLN A 449 16.46 -22.99 -26.50
C GLN A 449 15.35 -21.95 -26.78
N PRO A 450 14.88 -21.25 -25.73
CA PRO A 450 13.94 -20.13 -25.86
C PRO A 450 14.38 -19.14 -26.96
N GLY A 451 13.50 -18.85 -27.92
CA GLY A 451 13.78 -17.94 -29.05
C GLY A 451 14.21 -18.58 -30.38
N GLN A 452 14.36 -19.91 -30.47
CA GLN A 452 14.75 -20.60 -31.73
C GLN A 452 13.62 -21.39 -32.40
N MET A 453 12.37 -21.20 -31.96
CA MET A 453 11.22 -22.03 -32.37
C MET A 453 10.80 -21.82 -33.84
N GLN A 454 11.26 -20.74 -34.49
CA GLN A 454 10.86 -20.37 -35.84
C GLN A 454 11.51 -21.23 -36.94
N GLU A 455 12.64 -21.89 -36.65
CA GLU A 455 13.34 -22.79 -37.58
C GLU A 455 12.85 -24.25 -37.49
N ALA A 456 12.10 -24.61 -36.44
CA ALA A 456 11.67 -25.99 -36.17
C ALA A 456 10.38 -26.41 -36.91
N ILE A 457 9.81 -25.54 -37.74
CA ILE A 457 8.55 -25.82 -38.44
C ILE A 457 8.80 -25.83 -39.95
N SER A 458 9.22 -26.98 -40.49
CA SER A 458 9.15 -27.29 -41.92
C SER A 458 8.27 -28.53 -42.15
N ASP A 459 7.58 -28.54 -43.30
CA ASP A 459 6.49 -29.45 -43.72
C ASP A 459 6.56 -30.89 -43.15
N PRO A 460 5.75 -31.22 -42.13
CA PRO A 460 5.65 -32.57 -41.64
C PRO A 460 4.76 -33.44 -42.55
N PHE A 461 5.13 -34.71 -42.71
CA PHE A 461 4.34 -35.71 -43.42
C PHE A 461 3.18 -36.22 -42.55
N PHE A 462 1.94 -36.26 -43.05
CA PHE A 462 0.78 -36.60 -42.22
C PHE A 462 0.35 -38.07 -42.37
N VAL A 463 -0.04 -38.67 -41.25
CA VAL A 463 -0.65 -40.00 -41.18
C VAL A 463 -1.87 -39.93 -40.26
N ILE A 464 -3.03 -40.40 -40.71
CA ILE A 464 -4.28 -40.35 -39.94
C ILE A 464 -4.90 -41.74 -39.91
N ASP A 465 -5.08 -42.29 -38.71
CA ASP A 465 -5.61 -43.67 -38.51
C ASP A 465 -4.85 -44.73 -39.31
N GLY A 466 -3.54 -44.52 -39.47
CA GLY A 466 -2.66 -45.38 -40.27
C GLY A 466 -2.71 -45.13 -41.78
N VAL A 467 -3.49 -44.15 -42.26
CA VAL A 467 -3.53 -43.73 -43.66
C VAL A 467 -2.52 -42.60 -43.87
N GLU A 468 -1.56 -42.83 -44.76
CA GLU A 468 -0.56 -41.84 -45.16
C GLU A 468 -1.12 -40.82 -46.14
N MET A 469 -0.89 -39.53 -45.88
CA MET A 469 -1.39 -38.44 -46.74
C MET A 469 -0.34 -38.08 -47.78
N GLY A 470 -0.72 -38.13 -49.06
CA GLY A 470 0.18 -37.95 -50.20
C GLY A 470 0.56 -36.51 -50.47
N THR A 471 -0.24 -35.54 -50.01
CA THR A 471 0.04 -34.10 -50.11
C THR A 471 -0.49 -33.36 -48.87
N GLU A 472 0.06 -32.17 -48.59
CA GLU A 472 -0.47 -31.29 -47.53
C GLU A 472 -1.95 -30.97 -47.75
N SER A 473 -2.34 -30.71 -49.00
CA SER A 473 -3.74 -30.42 -49.37
C SER A 473 -4.70 -31.60 -49.10
N GLU A 474 -4.23 -32.84 -49.27
CA GLU A 474 -5.00 -34.05 -48.95
C GLU A 474 -5.13 -34.25 -47.42
N ALA A 475 -4.04 -33.99 -46.68
CA ALA A 475 -4.06 -34.01 -45.23
C ALA A 475 -5.01 -32.95 -44.66
N GLU A 476 -4.98 -31.74 -45.21
CA GLU A 476 -5.88 -30.64 -44.86
C GLU A 476 -7.35 -30.99 -45.12
N GLN A 477 -7.66 -31.57 -46.28
CA GLN A 477 -9.04 -31.93 -46.64
C GLN A 477 -9.62 -33.02 -45.74
N ILE A 478 -8.80 -33.97 -45.29
CA ILE A 478 -9.23 -35.04 -44.37
C ILE A 478 -9.32 -34.49 -42.93
N MET A 479 -8.33 -33.71 -42.48
CA MET A 479 -8.35 -33.09 -41.14
C MET A 479 -9.55 -32.16 -40.93
N GLN A 480 -10.01 -31.46 -41.97
CA GLN A 480 -11.23 -30.63 -41.92
C GLN A 480 -12.50 -31.41 -41.54
N ASN A 481 -12.52 -32.72 -41.78
CA ASN A 481 -13.67 -33.58 -41.52
C ASN A 481 -13.52 -34.44 -40.25
N ILE A 482 -12.41 -34.32 -39.52
CA ILE A 482 -12.20 -35.03 -38.26
C ILE A 482 -12.84 -34.22 -37.14
N ASN A 483 -13.77 -34.84 -36.42
CA ASN A 483 -14.33 -34.25 -35.20
C ASN A 483 -13.21 -34.13 -34.15
N PRO A 484 -12.89 -32.93 -33.62
CA PRO A 484 -11.81 -32.77 -32.64
C PRO A 484 -11.98 -33.65 -31.39
N ASN A 485 -13.23 -33.94 -30.99
CA ASN A 485 -13.54 -34.79 -29.84
C ASN A 485 -13.27 -36.28 -30.08
N SER A 486 -13.17 -36.69 -31.35
CA SER A 486 -12.82 -38.06 -31.73
C SER A 486 -11.33 -38.27 -31.84
N ILE A 487 -10.46 -37.29 -31.61
CA ILE A 487 -9.01 -37.51 -31.62
C ILE A 487 -8.59 -38.21 -30.32
N GLU A 488 -7.93 -39.36 -30.43
CA GLU A 488 -7.35 -40.13 -29.33
C GLU A 488 -5.94 -39.65 -29.01
N SER A 489 -5.10 -39.49 -30.04
CA SER A 489 -3.72 -39.03 -29.88
C SER A 489 -3.19 -38.36 -31.14
N ILE A 490 -2.28 -37.40 -30.97
CA ILE A 490 -1.45 -36.83 -32.04
C ILE A 490 0.00 -37.10 -31.66
N THR A 491 0.72 -37.84 -32.50
CA THR A 491 2.11 -38.25 -32.30
C THR A 491 2.98 -37.61 -33.37
N VAL A 492 3.93 -36.77 -32.98
CA VAL A 492 4.88 -36.17 -33.91
C VAL A 492 6.16 -37.02 -33.91
N LEU A 493 6.46 -37.63 -35.06
CA LEU A 493 7.66 -38.42 -35.29
C LEU A 493 8.77 -37.53 -35.86
N LYS A 494 9.99 -37.74 -35.35
CA LYS A 494 11.19 -37.05 -35.83
C LYS A 494 11.58 -37.53 -37.23
N PRO A 495 12.28 -36.74 -38.05
CA PRO A 495 12.73 -37.12 -39.40
C PRO A 495 13.27 -38.54 -39.55
N GLU A 496 14.16 -39.01 -38.66
CA GLU A 496 14.74 -40.36 -38.75
C GLU A 496 13.71 -41.46 -38.41
N GLU A 497 12.87 -41.24 -37.39
CA GLU A 497 11.80 -42.18 -36.98
C GLU A 497 10.67 -42.21 -38.01
N ALA A 498 10.30 -41.03 -38.51
CA ALA A 498 9.32 -40.82 -39.57
C ALA A 498 9.81 -41.41 -40.89
N LYS A 499 11.09 -41.24 -41.24
CA LYS A 499 11.72 -41.84 -42.41
C LYS A 499 11.88 -43.36 -42.27
N ALA A 500 12.14 -43.86 -41.06
CA ALA A 500 12.13 -45.30 -40.79
C ALA A 500 10.72 -45.90 -40.87
N ALA A 501 9.69 -45.17 -40.42
CA ALA A 501 8.30 -45.62 -40.42
C ALA A 501 7.61 -45.45 -41.79
N TYR A 502 7.92 -44.36 -42.52
CA TYR A 502 7.17 -43.90 -43.69
C TYR A 502 8.05 -43.54 -44.91
N GLY A 503 9.37 -43.70 -44.84
CA GLY A 503 10.30 -43.52 -45.98
C GLY A 503 10.71 -42.07 -46.27
N GLU A 504 11.42 -41.83 -47.38
CA GLU A 504 12.01 -40.53 -47.76
C GLU A 504 11.01 -39.36 -47.85
N LYS A 505 9.73 -39.67 -48.05
CA LYS A 505 8.63 -38.68 -48.06
C LYS A 505 8.35 -38.06 -46.69
N ALA A 506 8.80 -38.69 -45.62
CA ALA A 506 8.72 -38.21 -44.25
C ALA A 506 10.07 -37.69 -43.72
N ALA A 507 11.01 -37.35 -44.62
CA ALA A 507 12.34 -36.84 -44.27
C ALA A 507 12.31 -35.48 -43.54
N GLY A 508 11.17 -34.77 -43.53
CA GLY A 508 10.92 -33.57 -42.72
C GLY A 508 10.32 -33.86 -41.33
N GLY A 509 10.05 -35.12 -40.98
CA GLY A 509 9.26 -35.52 -39.83
C GLY A 509 7.84 -35.95 -40.22
N ALA A 510 7.07 -36.53 -39.29
CA ALA A 510 5.68 -36.90 -39.53
C ALA A 510 4.75 -36.56 -38.37
N VAL A 511 3.49 -36.28 -38.65
CA VAL A 511 2.41 -36.13 -37.65
C VAL A 511 1.43 -37.27 -37.84
N VAL A 512 1.31 -38.13 -36.83
CA VAL A 512 0.43 -39.29 -36.79
C VAL A 512 -0.76 -38.98 -35.88
N ILE A 513 -1.96 -38.90 -36.46
CA ILE A 513 -3.21 -38.65 -35.75
C ILE A 513 -3.95 -39.99 -35.64
N THR A 514 -4.39 -40.34 -34.44
CA THR A 514 -5.24 -41.51 -34.18
C THR A 514 -6.56 -41.04 -33.59
N THR A 515 -7.67 -41.54 -34.11
CA THR A 515 -9.02 -41.23 -33.66
C THR A 515 -9.61 -42.38 -32.83
N LYS A 516 -10.45 -42.03 -31.86
CA LYS A 516 -11.25 -42.97 -31.06
C LYS A 516 -12.25 -43.65 -31.99
N LYS A 517 -12.20 -44.98 -32.04
CA LYS A 517 -13.17 -45.79 -32.79
C LYS A 517 -14.57 -45.76 -32.20
#